data_AF-A0A810NFN0-F1
#
_entry.id   AF-A0A810NFN0-F1
#
_cell.length_a   1.000
_cell.length_b   1.000
_cell.length_c   1.000
_cell.angle_alpha   90.00
_cell.angle_beta   90.00
_cell.angle_gamma   90.00
#
_symmetry.space_group_name_H-M   'P 1'
#
loop_
_entity.id
_entity.type
_entity.pdbx_description
1 polymer ?
#
loop_
_entity_poly.entity_id
_entity_poly.type
_entity_poly.pdbx_seq_one_letter_code
_entity_poly.pdbx_strand_id
1 'polypeptide(L)'
;MSAIAHETGTTAPEAAGEITSMRERIDQIDAALIALWKERALISQQVGKTRVASGGTRLVLSREREIMDRFREELGPDGTQLALLILRAGRGPL
;
A
#
# COMPACT_ATOMS: atom_id res chain seq x y z
N MET A 1 33.78 8.37 -12.62
CA MET A 1 32.38 8.21 -13.08
C MET A 1 31.56 9.34 -12.47
N SER A 2 30.65 9.96 -13.22
CA SER A 2 29.84 11.10 -12.74
C SER A 2 28.81 10.64 -11.69
N ALA A 3 28.56 11.45 -10.65
CA ALA A 3 27.57 11.18 -9.61
C ALA A 3 26.16 10.89 -10.18
N ILE A 4 25.80 11.61 -11.25
CA ILE A 4 24.52 11.45 -11.96
C ILE A 4 24.34 10.04 -12.53
N ALA A 5 25.42 9.42 -13.01
CA ALA A 5 25.37 8.06 -13.54
C ALA A 5 25.24 7.00 -12.45
N HIS A 6 25.71 7.29 -11.23
CA HIS A 6 25.54 6.40 -10.09
C HIS A 6 24.09 6.42 -9.58
N GLU A 7 23.46 7.59 -9.58
CA GLU A 7 22.07 7.75 -9.16
C GLU A 7 21.11 7.18 -10.20
N THR A 8 21.24 7.59 -11.46
CA THR A 8 20.24 7.26 -12.50
C THR A 8 20.53 5.95 -13.24
N GLY A 9 21.76 5.43 -13.15
CA GLY A 9 22.19 4.24 -13.89
C GLY A 9 22.51 4.50 -15.37
N THR A 10 22.51 5.77 -15.81
CA THR A 10 22.81 6.14 -17.21
C THR A 10 23.86 7.26 -17.28
N THR A 11 24.70 7.22 -18.31
CA THR A 11 25.68 8.28 -18.60
C THR A 11 25.16 9.34 -19.57
N ALA A 12 23.97 9.12 -20.16
CA ALA A 12 23.32 10.08 -21.05
C ALA A 12 22.63 11.19 -20.23
N PRO A 13 23.04 12.48 -20.36
CA PRO A 13 22.53 13.55 -19.51
C PRO A 13 21.02 13.79 -19.59
N GLU A 14 20.44 13.68 -20.79
CA GLU A 14 18.99 13.87 -21.00
C GLU A 14 18.18 12.76 -20.31
N ALA A 15 18.54 11.50 -20.56
CA ALA A 15 17.92 10.35 -19.90
C ALA A 15 18.08 10.41 -18.37
N ALA A 16 19.21 10.92 -17.86
CA ALA A 16 19.40 11.11 -16.43
C ALA A 16 18.43 12.15 -15.83
N GLY A 17 18.18 13.26 -16.54
CA GLY A 17 17.19 14.26 -16.13
C GLY A 17 15.76 13.69 -16.10
N GLU A 18 15.39 12.91 -17.11
CA GLU A 18 14.08 12.25 -17.17
C GLU A 18 13.89 11.23 -16.04
N ILE A 19 14.89 10.39 -15.77
CA ILE A 19 14.87 9.41 -14.68
C ILE A 19 14.72 10.09 -13.32
N THR A 20 15.42 11.20 -13.11
CA THR A 20 15.32 11.99 -11.88
C THR A 20 13.89 12.49 -11.68
N SER A 21 13.30 13.08 -12.71
CA SER A 21 11.91 13.59 -12.66
C SER A 21 10.88 12.47 -12.42
N MET A 22 11.06 11.31 -13.05
CA MET A 22 10.19 10.15 -12.82
C MET A 22 10.28 9.64 -11.38
N ARG A 23 11.48 9.62 -10.78
CA ARG A 23 11.68 9.19 -9.40
C ARG A 23 11.08 10.16 -8.38
N GLU A 24 11.23 11.46 -8.60
CA GLU A 24 10.53 12.46 -7.78
C GLU A 24 9.01 12.23 -7.79
N ARG A 25 8.45 11.84 -8.95
CA ARG A 25 7.03 11.48 -9.03
C ARG A 25 6.70 10.20 -8.28
N ILE A 26 7.55 9.18 -8.34
CA ILE A 26 7.40 7.94 -7.57
C ILE A 26 7.42 8.26 -6.07
N ASP A 27 8.37 9.07 -5.61
CA ASP A 27 8.49 9.44 -4.19
C ASP A 27 7.22 10.14 -3.67
N GLN A 28 6.61 11.00 -4.48
CA GLN A 28 5.33 11.64 -4.16
C GLN A 28 4.18 10.62 -4.05
N ILE A 29 4.14 9.65 -4.96
CA ILE A 29 3.14 8.57 -4.95
C ILE A 29 3.34 7.70 -3.70
N ASP A 30 4.57 7.34 -3.39
CA ASP A 30 4.91 6.52 -2.22
C ASP A 30 4.56 7.23 -0.93
N ALA A 31 4.85 8.53 -0.82
CA ALA A 31 4.42 9.33 0.33
C ALA A 31 2.89 9.30 0.52
N ALA A 32 2.13 9.43 -0.57
CA ALA A 32 0.67 9.35 -0.54
C ALA A 32 0.18 7.94 -0.16
N LEU A 33 0.77 6.89 -0.72
CA LEU A 33 0.45 5.50 -0.40
C LEU A 33 0.69 5.19 1.08
N ILE A 34 1.82 5.64 1.64
CA ILE A 34 2.17 5.45 3.05
C ILE A 34 1.19 6.19 3.96
N ALA A 35 0.80 7.42 3.61
CA ALA A 35 -0.18 8.18 4.38
C ALA A 35 -1.55 7.48 4.41
N LEU A 36 -2.07 7.09 3.23
CA LEU A 36 -3.33 6.37 3.08
C LEU A 36 -3.31 5.00 3.78
N TRP A 37 -2.18 4.29 3.72
CA TRP A 37 -1.99 3.03 4.42
C TRP A 37 -2.17 3.19 5.93
N LYS A 38 -1.48 4.17 6.52
CA LYS A 38 -1.54 4.44 7.97
C LYS A 38 -2.94 4.83 8.41
N GLU A 39 -3.59 5.71 7.65
CA GLU A 39 -4.97 6.14 7.91
C GLU A 39 -5.94 4.96 7.85
N ARG A 40 -5.88 4.16 6.78
CA ARG A 40 -6.75 2.98 6.61
C ARG A 40 -6.55 1.97 7.72
N ALA A 41 -5.31 1.73 8.14
CA ALA A 41 -5.00 0.82 9.25
C ALA A 41 -5.62 1.32 10.57
N LEU A 42 -5.49 2.60 10.88
CA LEU A 42 -6.09 3.22 12.06
C LEU A 42 -7.62 3.09 12.07
N ILE A 43 -8.27 3.40 10.95
CA ILE A 43 -9.72 3.26 10.80
C ILE A 43 -10.13 1.80 10.97
N SER A 44 -9.42 0.86 10.37
CA SER A 44 -9.73 -0.58 10.49
C SER A 44 -9.60 -1.08 11.93
N GLN A 45 -8.63 -0.57 12.69
CA GLN A 45 -8.48 -0.89 14.11
C GLN A 45 -9.67 -0.35 14.91
N GLN A 46 -10.09 0.88 14.63
CA GLN A 46 -11.24 1.49 15.28
C GLN A 46 -12.54 0.72 15.00
N VAL A 47 -12.76 0.31 13.74
CA VAL A 47 -13.89 -0.56 13.34
C VAL A 47 -13.87 -1.87 14.14
N GLY A 48 -12.70 -2.50 14.27
CA GLY A 48 -12.54 -3.71 15.06
C GLY A 48 -12.88 -3.52 16.54
N LYS A 49 -12.35 -2.46 17.17
CA LYS A 49 -12.64 -2.09 18.56
C LYS A 49 -14.12 -1.85 18.79
N THR A 50 -14.75 -1.04 17.95
CA THR A 50 -16.18 -0.74 18.03
C THR A 50 -17.01 -2.01 17.90
N ARG A 51 -16.69 -2.89 16.94
CA ARG A 51 -17.44 -4.15 16.74
C ARG A 51 -17.36 -5.06 17.97
N VAL A 52 -16.17 -5.24 18.55
CA VAL A 52 -15.98 -6.07 19.75
C VAL A 52 -16.70 -5.47 20.96
N ALA A 53 -16.61 -4.14 21.14
CA ALA A 53 -17.31 -3.44 22.23
C ALA A 53 -18.84 -3.62 22.17
N SER A 54 -19.40 -3.78 20.97
CA SER A 54 -20.82 -4.07 20.74
C SER A 54 -21.17 -5.56 20.75
N GLY A 55 -20.29 -6.44 21.25
CA GLY A 55 -20.54 -7.89 21.34
C GLY A 55 -20.34 -8.66 20.02
N GLY A 56 -19.79 -8.03 18.99
CA GLY A 56 -19.49 -8.63 17.71
C GLY A 56 -18.19 -9.45 17.70
N THR A 57 -17.96 -10.15 16.59
CA THR A 57 -16.75 -10.95 16.38
C THR A 57 -15.52 -10.08 16.12
N ARG A 58 -14.33 -10.63 16.43
CA ARG A 58 -13.06 -9.99 16.07
C ARG A 58 -12.98 -9.72 14.56
N LEU A 59 -13.39 -10.68 13.73
CA LEU A 59 -13.28 -10.65 12.25
C LEU A 59 -14.62 -10.92 11.56
N VAL A 60 -14.78 -10.39 10.34
CA VAL A 60 -15.92 -10.68 9.46
C VAL A 60 -15.37 -11.21 8.14
N LEU A 61 -15.30 -12.54 8.01
CA LEU A 61 -14.61 -13.20 6.89
C LEU A 61 -15.19 -12.85 5.52
N SER A 62 -16.51 -12.65 5.43
CA SER A 62 -17.16 -12.20 4.19
C SER A 62 -16.64 -10.83 3.75
N ARG A 63 -16.52 -9.88 4.70
CA ARG A 63 -15.98 -8.55 4.43
C ARG A 63 -14.50 -8.59 4.05
N GLU A 64 -13.72 -9.48 4.65
CA GLU A 64 -12.32 -9.66 4.27
C GLU A 64 -12.18 -10.23 2.86
N ARG A 65 -13.05 -11.17 2.48
CA ARG A 65 -13.13 -11.70 1.11
C ARG A 65 -13.46 -10.61 0.11
N GLU A 66 -14.48 -9.77 0.36
CA GLU A 66 -14.80 -8.63 -0.50
C GLU A 66 -13.61 -7.67 -0.71
N ILE A 67 -12.77 -7.48 0.31
CA ILE A 67 -11.57 -6.65 0.19
C ILE A 67 -10.53 -7.34 -0.69
N MET A 68 -10.29 -8.64 -0.50
CA MET A 68 -9.35 -9.39 -1.34
C MET A 68 -9.81 -9.41 -2.81
N ASP A 69 -11.10 -9.64 -3.05
CA ASP A 69 -11.67 -9.68 -4.40
C ASP A 69 -11.51 -8.32 -5.10
N ARG A 70 -11.83 -7.21 -4.42
CA ARG A 70 -11.64 -5.85 -4.97
C ARG A 70 -10.19 -5.60 -5.40
N PHE A 71 -9.21 -5.96 -4.57
CA PHE A 71 -7.81 -5.75 -4.94
C PHE A 71 -7.36 -6.71 -6.06
N ARG A 72 -7.87 -7.94 -6.08
CA ARG A 72 -7.58 -8.92 -7.14
C ARG A 72 -8.15 -8.49 -8.49
N GLU A 73 -9.34 -7.91 -8.51
CA GLU A 73 -9.97 -7.39 -9.73
C GLU A 73 -9.12 -6.28 -10.37
N GLU A 74 -8.60 -5.36 -9.54
CA GLU A 74 -7.83 -4.20 -10.01
C GLU A 74 -6.35 -4.52 -10.29
N LEU A 75 -5.73 -5.39 -9.49
CA LEU A 75 -4.27 -5.63 -9.51
C LEU A 75 -3.89 -7.07 -9.87
N GLY A 76 -4.85 -7.90 -10.24
CA GLY A 76 -4.62 -9.30 -10.58
C GLY A 76 -4.15 -10.16 -9.39
N PRO A 77 -3.32 -11.19 -9.63
CA PRO A 77 -2.85 -12.11 -8.58
C PRO A 77 -2.18 -11.41 -7.39
N ASP A 78 -1.37 -10.37 -7.65
CA ASP A 78 -0.65 -9.62 -6.61
C ASP A 78 -1.59 -8.79 -5.73
N GLY A 79 -2.75 -8.40 -6.26
CA GLY A 79 -3.79 -7.71 -5.49
C GLY A 79 -4.25 -8.49 -4.26
N THR A 80 -4.34 -9.81 -4.36
CA THR A 80 -4.71 -10.64 -3.21
C THR A 80 -3.65 -10.54 -2.10
N GLN A 81 -2.36 -10.56 -2.46
CA GLN A 81 -1.27 -10.43 -1.50
C GLN A 81 -1.25 -9.06 -0.85
N LEU A 82 -1.45 -8.00 -1.64
CA LEU A 82 -1.55 -6.64 -1.12
C LEU A 82 -2.73 -6.51 -0.14
N ALA A 83 -3.90 -7.04 -0.49
CA ALA A 83 -5.07 -7.04 0.40
C ALA A 83 -4.81 -7.75 1.73
N LEU A 84 -4.08 -8.87 1.72
CA LEU A 84 -3.71 -9.60 2.94
C LEU A 84 -2.80 -8.75 3.86
N LEU A 85 -1.82 -8.04 3.29
CA LEU A 85 -0.96 -7.13 4.06
C LEU A 85 -1.77 -5.97 4.65
N ILE A 86 -2.68 -5.41 3.85
CA ILE A 86 -3.58 -4.32 4.23
C ILE A 86 -4.52 -4.74 5.37
N LEU A 87 -5.09 -5.95 5.30
CA LEU A 87 -5.92 -6.52 6.36
C LEU A 87 -5.08 -6.70 7.64
N ARG A 88 -3.90 -7.32 7.54
CA ARG A 88 -2.99 -7.52 8.67
C ARG A 88 -2.64 -6.21 9.39
N ALA A 89 -2.40 -5.13 8.66
CA ALA A 89 -2.09 -3.83 9.26
C ALA A 89 -3.23 -3.27 10.13
N GLY A 90 -4.48 -3.56 9.76
CA GLY A 90 -5.67 -3.07 10.48
C GLY A 90 -6.14 -3.96 11.63
N ARG A 91 -6.00 -5.28 11.53
CA ARG A 91 -6.57 -6.24 12.51
C ARG A 91 -5.55 -7.11 13.24
N GLY A 92 -4.27 -6.92 12.93
CA GLY A 92 -3.17 -7.78 13.39
C GLY A 92 -3.12 -9.11 12.64
N PRO A 93 -2.10 -9.94 12.94
CA PRO A 93 -2.01 -11.29 12.38
C PRO A 93 -3.23 -12.14 12.78
N LEU A 94 -3.53 -13.12 11.93
CA LEU A 94 -4.43 -14.24 12.30
C LEU A 94 -3.78 -15.06 13.41
#